data_AF-A0A846STM0-F1
#
_entry.id   AF-A0A846STM0-F1
#
_cell.length_a   1.000
_cell.length_b   1.000
_cell.length_c   1.000
_cell.angle_alpha   90.00
_cell.angle_beta   90.00
_cell.angle_gamma   90.00
#
_symmetry.space_group_name_H-M   'P 1'
#
loop_
_entity.id
_entity.type
_entity.pdbx_description
1 polymer ?
#
loop_
_entity_poly.entity_id
_entity_poly.type
_entity_poly.pdbx_seq_one_letter_code
_entity_poly.pdbx_strand_id
1 'polypeptide(L)'
;MPLILDALCLARDDAPVRRLIDAFGGDPVATTERSIGEPAVLSQHLLFESGGEIVLHDDAVVAVILHLTPTPFTPRGLDAAEWLPGVDNDATFADFKATFDVPWRFADGDRYFVLEAAYLRPEYVKHGGRRAGDLQRVAITVDDPKETCRPADEDCPVCRELIVRTGDGSFDVDGTVDALLAGAEAGVLRESSGAVSLADLRLLQASALMERVESQVTCTACGRVACLTLHRDSSPTFGYHPLDAAMRRPLEAIPPVEEWGDAARIAEARDAMRYVDHEPGSWFLVEQQGDLYLDSRYTITSMAEDSCLIRLDEAERQEYHEAGRDSLTGLAQRIDRSGPHREESPFHRRNLRHHPDGGREYSAEVRAAIAGHTWLARQKQAAAQRAHTASA
;
A
#
# COMPACT_ATOMS: atom_id res chain seq x y z
N MET A 1 19.28 11.99 -22.68
CA MET A 1 19.44 11.23 -21.42
C MET A 1 20.40 11.93 -20.48
N PRO A 2 21.63 12.32 -20.90
CA PRO A 2 22.55 13.06 -20.02
C PRO A 2 21.94 14.35 -19.45
N LEU A 3 21.26 15.15 -20.28
CA LEU A 3 20.56 16.37 -19.83
C LEU A 3 19.54 16.13 -18.72
N ILE A 4 18.85 14.98 -18.75
CA ILE A 4 17.86 14.61 -17.74
C ILE A 4 18.58 14.22 -16.44
N LEU A 5 19.57 13.34 -16.53
CA LEU A 5 20.32 12.85 -15.37
C LEU A 5 21.07 13.98 -14.66
N ASP A 6 21.66 14.91 -15.42
CA ASP A 6 22.37 16.08 -14.87
C ASP A 6 21.45 17.06 -14.12
N ALA A 7 20.14 17.03 -14.40
CA ALA A 7 19.17 17.94 -13.81
C ALA A 7 18.53 17.38 -12.53
N LEU A 8 18.53 16.06 -12.35
CA LEU A 8 17.93 15.42 -11.17
C LEU A 8 18.60 15.88 -9.87
N CYS A 9 17.80 16.01 -8.81
CA CYS A 9 18.18 16.53 -7.49
C CYS A 9 18.65 17.99 -7.44
N LEU A 10 18.62 18.72 -8.56
CA LEU A 10 19.03 20.12 -8.62
C LEU A 10 17.85 21.07 -8.50
N ALA A 11 18.13 22.30 -8.08
CA ALA A 11 17.11 23.34 -7.97
C ALA A 11 16.72 23.87 -9.35
N ARG A 12 15.51 24.41 -9.48
CA ARG A 12 15.00 24.97 -10.75
C ARG A 12 15.97 25.95 -11.41
N ASP A 13 16.64 26.76 -10.59
CA ASP A 13 17.54 27.81 -11.04
C ASP A 13 18.96 27.33 -11.40
N ASP A 14 19.27 26.05 -11.16
CA ASP A 14 20.57 25.51 -11.48
C ASP A 14 20.78 25.39 -13.00
N ALA A 15 22.03 25.61 -13.43
CA ALA A 15 22.37 25.64 -14.85
C ALA A 15 21.98 24.36 -15.63
N PRO A 16 22.10 23.13 -15.07
CA PRO A 16 21.62 21.93 -15.77
C PRO A 16 20.10 21.90 -15.95
N VAL A 17 19.32 22.34 -14.95
CA VAL A 17 17.86 22.38 -15.05
C VAL A 17 17.42 23.41 -16.08
N ARG A 18 18.05 24.60 -16.12
CA ARG A 18 17.79 25.60 -17.16
C ARG A 18 18.08 25.09 -18.57
N ARG A 19 19.17 24.34 -18.76
CA ARG A 19 19.46 23.69 -20.06
C ARG A 19 18.39 22.67 -20.46
N LEU A 20 17.85 21.93 -19.49
CA LEU A 20 16.75 21.00 -19.73
C LEU A 20 15.46 21.74 -20.12
N ILE A 21 15.14 22.83 -19.43
CA ILE A 21 14.02 23.73 -19.74
C ILE A 21 14.16 24.28 -21.17
N ASP A 22 15.33 24.80 -21.53
CA ASP A 22 15.62 25.29 -22.89
C ASP A 22 15.43 24.18 -23.94
N ALA A 23 15.89 22.97 -23.64
CA ALA A 23 15.73 21.80 -24.52
C ALA A 23 14.26 21.38 -24.67
N PHE A 24 13.42 21.63 -23.66
CA PHE A 24 11.97 21.43 -23.74
C PHE A 24 11.21 22.58 -24.41
N GLY A 25 11.91 23.64 -24.84
CA GLY A 25 11.33 24.75 -25.61
C GLY A 25 11.21 26.06 -24.84
N GLY A 26 11.81 26.17 -23.64
CA GLY A 26 11.75 27.38 -22.82
C GLY A 26 10.61 27.31 -21.81
N ASP A 27 9.71 28.30 -21.81
CA ASP A 27 8.69 28.42 -20.75
C ASP A 27 7.68 27.25 -20.75
N PRO A 28 7.24 26.79 -19.56
CA PRO A 28 6.20 25.76 -19.47
C PRO A 28 4.85 26.30 -19.97
N VAL A 29 4.12 25.47 -20.72
CA VAL A 29 2.77 25.78 -21.23
C VAL A 29 1.70 25.57 -20.17
N ALA A 30 1.96 24.73 -19.18
CA ALA A 30 1.11 24.54 -18.02
C ALA A 30 1.96 24.31 -16.77
N THR A 31 1.52 24.86 -15.65
CA THR A 31 2.10 24.61 -14.33
C THR A 31 1.00 24.22 -13.38
N THR A 32 1.16 23.08 -12.72
CA THR A 32 0.26 22.65 -11.64
C THR A 32 1.06 22.57 -10.36
N GLU A 33 0.53 23.18 -9.31
CA GLU A 33 1.19 23.25 -8.00
C GLU A 33 0.24 22.71 -6.93
N ARG A 34 0.78 21.93 -6.00
CA ARG A 34 0.02 21.41 -4.86
C ARG A 34 0.93 21.12 -3.68
N SER A 35 0.37 21.18 -2.47
CA SER A 35 1.01 20.63 -1.29
C SER A 35 0.64 19.15 -1.17
N ILE A 36 1.65 18.28 -1.01
CA ILE A 36 1.46 16.85 -0.75
C ILE A 36 2.01 16.50 0.64
N GLY A 37 1.35 15.54 1.29
CA GLY A 37 1.82 14.96 2.55
C GLY A 37 1.82 15.89 3.77
N GLU A 38 2.31 15.35 4.87
CA GLU A 38 2.66 16.06 6.10
C GLU A 38 3.96 15.44 6.68
N PRO A 39 5.04 16.22 6.89
CA PRO A 39 5.20 17.64 6.57
C PRO A 39 4.91 17.95 5.10
N ALA A 40 4.34 19.13 4.87
CA ALA A 40 3.96 19.61 3.55
C ALA A 40 5.17 19.72 2.62
N VAL A 41 5.13 19.01 1.49
CA VAL A 41 6.06 19.19 0.37
C VAL A 41 5.33 19.93 -0.75
N LEU A 42 5.94 20.97 -1.31
CA LEU A 42 5.40 21.66 -2.48
C LEU A 42 5.77 20.89 -3.74
N SER A 43 4.79 20.23 -4.35
CA SER A 43 4.95 19.56 -5.64
C SER A 43 4.51 20.46 -6.79
N GLN A 44 5.41 20.68 -7.74
CA GLN A 44 5.16 21.47 -8.94
C GLN A 44 5.44 20.63 -10.18
N HIS A 45 4.46 20.57 -11.07
CA HIS A 45 4.54 19.91 -12.36
C HIS A 45 4.62 20.97 -13.45
N LEU A 46 5.76 21.05 -14.14
CA LEU A 46 6.02 21.95 -15.25
C LEU A 46 5.89 21.18 -16.55
N LEU A 47 4.81 21.40 -17.30
CA LEU A 47 4.56 20.76 -18.59
C LEU A 47 4.95 21.71 -19.72
N PHE A 48 5.68 21.19 -20.71
CA PHE A 48 6.23 21.96 -21.83
C PHE A 48 5.54 21.61 -23.16
N GLU A 49 5.55 22.54 -24.13
CA GLU A 49 4.92 22.34 -25.45
C GLU A 49 5.52 21.16 -26.21
N SER A 50 6.81 20.88 -25.96
CA SER A 50 7.51 19.72 -26.51
C SER A 50 6.90 18.38 -26.08
N GLY A 51 6.18 18.34 -24.94
CA GLY A 51 5.68 17.11 -24.32
C GLY A 51 6.60 16.58 -23.23
N GLY A 52 7.65 17.33 -22.87
CA GLY A 52 8.41 17.09 -21.65
C GLY A 52 7.66 17.61 -20.42
N GLU A 53 7.88 16.96 -19.29
CA GLU A 53 7.38 17.40 -17.99
C GLU A 53 8.50 17.29 -16.95
N ILE A 54 8.67 18.33 -16.12
CA ILE A 54 9.59 18.35 -14.98
C ILE A 54 8.75 18.39 -13.71
N VAL A 55 8.99 17.45 -12.80
CA VAL A 55 8.36 17.43 -11.47
C VAL A 55 9.38 17.87 -10.43
N LEU A 56 8.99 18.87 -9.65
CA LEU A 56 9.79 19.47 -8.60
C LEU A 56 9.12 19.23 -7.25
N HIS A 57 9.88 18.81 -6.24
CA HIS A 57 9.46 18.81 -4.85
C HIS A 57 10.33 19.81 -4.08
N ASP A 58 9.72 20.80 -3.45
CA ASP A 58 10.42 21.90 -2.76
C ASP A 58 11.53 22.54 -3.61
N ASP A 59 11.21 22.81 -4.87
CA ASP A 59 12.08 23.37 -5.93
C ASP A 59 13.20 22.45 -6.44
N ALA A 60 13.35 21.23 -5.92
CA ALA A 60 14.31 20.23 -6.41
C ALA A 60 13.68 19.27 -7.43
N VAL A 61 14.37 19.00 -8.55
CA VAL A 61 13.88 18.07 -9.59
C VAL A 61 13.90 16.64 -9.07
N VAL A 62 12.71 16.04 -8.92
CA VAL A 62 12.55 14.64 -8.48
C VAL A 62 12.23 13.68 -9.62
N ALA A 63 11.65 14.19 -10.71
CA ALA A 63 11.35 13.41 -11.89
C ALA A 63 11.34 14.24 -13.18
N VAL A 64 11.64 13.56 -14.28
CA VAL A 64 11.40 14.05 -15.64
C VAL A 64 10.58 13.01 -16.39
N ILE A 65 9.49 13.44 -17.00
CA ILE A 65 8.56 12.58 -17.73
C ILE A 65 8.56 13.00 -19.20
N LEU A 66 8.70 12.02 -20.09
CA LEU A 66 8.61 12.20 -21.53
C LEU A 66 7.26 11.66 -21.99
N HIS A 67 6.35 12.52 -22.44
CA HIS A 67 5.06 12.10 -22.99
C HIS A 67 5.20 11.76 -24.47
N LEU A 68 5.12 10.47 -24.81
CA LEU A 68 5.35 9.96 -26.17
C LEU A 68 4.06 9.85 -26.99
N THR A 69 2.91 9.83 -26.31
CA THR A 69 1.60 9.96 -26.95
C THR A 69 1.13 11.41 -27.00
N PRO A 70 0.23 11.78 -27.92
CA PRO A 70 -0.33 13.12 -28.00
C PRO A 70 -0.88 13.63 -26.67
N THR A 71 -0.51 14.86 -26.31
CA THR A 71 -1.08 15.63 -25.19
C THR A 71 -1.89 16.81 -25.75
N PRO A 72 -2.69 17.52 -24.93
CA PRO A 72 -3.40 18.72 -25.39
C PRO A 72 -2.50 19.81 -26.00
N PHE A 73 -1.22 19.82 -25.62
CA PHE A 73 -0.23 20.82 -26.04
C PHE A 73 0.80 20.27 -27.03
N THR A 74 0.93 18.94 -27.13
CA THR A 74 1.87 18.26 -28.02
C THR A 74 1.11 17.24 -28.88
N PRO A 75 0.57 17.64 -30.04
CA PRO A 75 -0.33 16.79 -30.83
C PRO A 75 0.29 15.48 -31.36
N ARG A 76 1.63 15.35 -31.34
CA ARG A 76 2.36 14.18 -31.81
C ARG A 76 3.07 13.39 -30.70
N GLY A 77 3.14 13.92 -29.48
CA GLY A 77 4.06 13.43 -28.45
C GLY A 77 5.53 13.70 -28.79
N LEU A 78 6.40 13.43 -27.82
CA LEU A 78 7.86 13.42 -28.01
C LEU A 78 8.33 12.20 -28.79
N ASP A 79 9.43 12.35 -29.52
CA ASP A 79 10.19 11.24 -30.06
C ASP A 79 11.22 10.77 -29.02
N ALA A 80 11.04 9.54 -28.51
CA ALA A 80 11.92 8.95 -27.52
C ALA A 80 13.36 8.86 -28.02
N ALA A 81 13.61 8.71 -29.32
CA ALA A 81 14.95 8.54 -29.87
C ALA A 81 15.82 9.79 -29.71
N GLU A 82 15.21 10.97 -29.62
CA GLU A 82 15.91 12.24 -29.37
C GLU A 82 16.43 12.33 -27.92
N TRP A 83 15.75 11.64 -26.99
CA TRP A 83 16.01 11.74 -25.56
C TRP A 83 16.68 10.49 -24.98
N LEU A 84 16.47 9.33 -25.58
CA LEU A 84 16.92 8.02 -25.11
C LEU A 84 17.63 7.31 -26.27
N PRO A 85 18.97 7.43 -26.37
CA PRO A 85 19.71 6.81 -27.47
C PRO A 85 19.43 5.31 -27.57
N GLY A 86 18.97 4.85 -28.73
CA GLY A 86 18.65 3.44 -28.98
C GLY A 86 17.26 3.00 -28.50
N VAL A 87 16.37 3.93 -28.14
CA VAL A 87 14.97 3.67 -27.79
C VAL A 87 14.09 4.59 -28.64
N ASP A 88 13.15 4.01 -29.39
CA ASP A 88 12.13 4.77 -30.13
C ASP A 88 10.75 4.64 -29.46
N ASN A 89 9.74 5.28 -30.05
CA ASN A 89 8.36 5.24 -29.53
C ASN A 89 7.71 3.86 -29.62
N ASP A 90 8.30 2.91 -30.36
CA ASP A 90 7.83 1.54 -30.49
C ASP A 90 8.55 0.58 -29.50
N ALA A 91 9.45 1.10 -28.67
CA ALA A 91 10.27 0.29 -27.78
C ALA A 91 9.47 -0.51 -26.75
N THR A 92 9.70 -1.82 -26.75
CA THR A 92 9.17 -2.78 -25.77
C THR A 92 10.10 -2.92 -24.57
N PHE A 93 9.65 -3.61 -23.52
CA PHE A 93 10.54 -3.92 -22.39
C PHE A 93 11.83 -4.65 -22.79
N ALA A 94 11.78 -5.44 -23.87
CA ALA A 94 12.96 -6.16 -24.36
C ALA A 94 13.98 -5.18 -24.97
N ASP A 95 13.51 -4.15 -25.66
CA ASP A 95 14.35 -3.11 -26.28
C ASP A 95 15.01 -2.26 -25.20
N PHE A 96 14.26 -1.81 -24.19
CA PHE A 96 14.84 -1.14 -23.01
C PHE A 96 15.92 -2.00 -22.34
N LYS A 97 15.66 -3.30 -22.13
CA LYS A 97 16.64 -4.22 -21.54
C LYS A 97 17.89 -4.35 -22.41
N ALA A 98 17.75 -4.45 -23.73
CA ALA A 98 18.86 -4.58 -24.66
C ALA A 98 19.71 -3.30 -24.72
N THR A 99 19.06 -2.13 -24.68
CA THR A 99 19.72 -0.84 -24.78
C THR A 99 20.50 -0.47 -23.51
N PHE A 100 19.93 -0.73 -22.33
CA PHE A 100 20.58 -0.38 -21.06
C PHE A 100 21.48 -1.48 -20.50
N ASP A 101 21.39 -2.71 -21.02
CA ASP A 101 22.12 -3.90 -20.53
C ASP A 101 21.99 -4.11 -19.02
N VAL A 102 20.82 -3.78 -18.45
CA VAL A 102 20.51 -3.98 -17.03
C VAL A 102 19.24 -4.82 -16.86
N PRO A 103 19.17 -5.66 -15.81
CA PRO A 103 17.94 -6.36 -15.48
C PRO A 103 16.86 -5.36 -15.04
N TRP A 104 15.62 -5.57 -15.47
CA TRP A 104 14.50 -4.84 -14.88
C TRP A 104 14.18 -5.35 -13.48
N ARG A 105 13.64 -4.47 -12.64
CA ARG A 105 13.03 -4.75 -11.35
C ARG A 105 11.50 -4.55 -11.45
N PHE A 106 10.79 -4.92 -10.39
CA PHE A 106 9.33 -4.77 -10.31
C PHE A 106 8.94 -3.84 -9.16
N ALA A 107 7.98 -2.95 -9.41
CA ALA A 107 7.30 -2.12 -8.40
C ALA A 107 5.82 -1.99 -8.78
N ASP A 108 4.92 -2.34 -7.86
CA ASP A 108 3.47 -2.36 -8.09
C ASP A 108 3.04 -3.11 -9.37
N GLY A 109 3.74 -4.21 -9.69
CA GLY A 109 3.51 -5.02 -10.89
C GLY A 109 4.14 -4.48 -12.18
N ASP A 110 4.64 -3.25 -12.17
CA ASP A 110 5.31 -2.64 -13.32
C ASP A 110 6.82 -2.82 -13.28
N ARG A 111 7.44 -2.76 -14.46
CA ARG A 111 8.89 -2.92 -14.61
C ARG A 111 9.58 -1.58 -14.64
N TYR A 112 10.75 -1.52 -14.02
CA TYR A 112 11.64 -0.36 -14.10
C TYR A 112 13.11 -0.81 -14.18
N PHE A 113 13.96 0.10 -14.64
CA PHE A 113 15.39 -0.11 -14.84
C PHE A 113 16.17 0.77 -13.88
N VAL A 114 17.23 0.23 -13.30
CA VAL A 114 18.14 0.99 -12.43
C VAL A 114 19.26 1.53 -13.31
N LEU A 115 19.37 2.86 -13.34
CA LEU A 115 20.49 3.57 -13.95
C LEU A 115 21.49 3.95 -12.84
N GLU A 116 22.66 4.47 -13.21
CA GLU A 116 23.75 4.75 -12.25
C GLU A 116 23.34 5.73 -11.13
N ALA A 117 22.52 6.74 -11.44
CA ALA A 117 22.07 7.77 -10.50
C ALA A 117 20.56 8.03 -10.55
N ALA A 118 19.77 7.14 -11.17
CA ALA A 118 18.34 7.35 -11.37
C ALA A 118 17.61 6.03 -11.63
N TYR A 119 16.29 6.10 -11.71
CA TYR A 119 15.43 4.99 -12.09
C TYR A 119 14.63 5.36 -13.33
N LEU A 120 14.60 4.48 -14.32
CA LEU A 120 13.83 4.66 -15.54
C LEU A 120 12.64 3.71 -15.54
N ARG A 121 11.43 4.25 -15.75
CA ARG A 121 10.18 3.50 -15.79
C ARG A 121 9.45 3.79 -17.11
N PRO A 122 9.44 2.85 -18.07
CA PRO A 122 8.58 2.98 -19.23
C PRO A 122 7.14 2.64 -18.84
N GLU A 123 6.21 3.50 -19.22
CA GLU A 123 4.79 3.35 -18.96
C GLU A 123 4.06 3.02 -20.26
N TYR A 124 3.37 1.90 -20.25
CA TYR A 124 2.67 1.34 -21.40
C TYR A 124 1.16 1.44 -21.21
N VAL A 125 0.41 1.27 -22.30
CA VAL A 125 -1.01 0.98 -22.21
C VAL A 125 -1.27 -0.22 -21.29
N LYS A 126 -2.47 -0.29 -20.71
CA LYS A 126 -2.83 -1.38 -19.79
C LYS A 126 -2.62 -2.75 -20.46
N HIS A 127 -1.86 -3.63 -19.78
CA HIS A 127 -1.43 -4.95 -20.27
C HIS A 127 -0.48 -4.94 -21.50
N GLY A 128 0.13 -3.80 -21.81
CA GLY A 128 1.08 -3.61 -22.91
C GLY A 128 2.54 -3.87 -22.57
N GLY A 129 3.43 -3.38 -23.44
CA GLY A 129 4.89 -3.40 -23.27
C GLY A 129 5.61 -4.60 -23.87
N ARG A 130 4.87 -5.44 -24.59
CA ARG A 130 5.42 -6.55 -25.40
C ARG A 130 5.26 -6.32 -26.90
N ARG A 131 4.54 -5.28 -27.31
CA ARG A 131 4.28 -4.93 -28.70
C ARG A 131 4.73 -3.51 -28.97
N ALA A 132 5.18 -3.28 -30.20
CA ALA A 132 5.44 -1.96 -30.72
C ALA A 132 4.18 -1.07 -30.63
N GLY A 133 4.37 0.22 -30.36
CA GLY A 133 3.31 1.21 -30.21
C GLY A 133 2.56 1.21 -28.87
N ASP A 134 2.90 0.31 -27.94
CA ASP A 134 2.27 0.27 -26.62
C ASP A 134 2.79 1.37 -25.68
N LEU A 135 3.97 1.92 -25.96
CA LEU A 135 4.69 2.84 -25.08
C LEU A 135 4.00 4.22 -25.07
N GLN A 136 3.65 4.70 -23.87
CA GLN A 136 2.94 5.97 -23.71
C GLN A 136 3.84 7.06 -23.14
N ARG A 137 4.65 6.71 -22.15
CA ARG A 137 5.51 7.66 -21.43
C ARG A 137 6.78 6.97 -20.97
N VAL A 138 7.81 7.76 -20.69
CA VAL A 138 8.97 7.30 -19.93
C VAL A 138 9.21 8.27 -18.78
N ALA A 139 9.14 7.77 -17.56
CA ALA A 139 9.46 8.52 -16.36
C ALA A 139 10.88 8.19 -15.89
N ILE A 140 11.65 9.21 -15.55
CA ILE A 140 12.99 9.08 -14.99
C ILE A 140 12.98 9.78 -13.62
N THR A 141 13.20 9.02 -12.54
CA THR A 141 13.02 9.49 -11.17
C THR A 141 14.29 9.35 -10.35
N VAL A 142 14.45 10.21 -9.34
CA VAL A 142 15.51 10.11 -8.33
C VAL A 142 15.29 8.90 -7.43
N ASP A 143 14.05 8.75 -6.95
CA ASP A 143 13.73 7.73 -5.96
C ASP A 143 13.40 6.37 -6.58
N ASP A 144 13.70 5.30 -5.82
CA ASP A 144 13.41 3.92 -6.22
C ASP A 144 11.89 3.74 -6.34
N PRO A 145 11.37 3.34 -7.51
CA PRO A 145 9.97 2.99 -7.73
C PRO A 145 9.34 2.05 -6.70
N LYS A 146 10.13 1.24 -5.99
CA LYS A 146 9.65 0.37 -4.91
C LYS A 146 9.32 1.08 -3.61
N GLU A 147 9.89 2.25 -3.40
CA GLU A 147 9.78 3.03 -2.17
C GLU A 147 8.87 4.25 -2.34
N THR A 148 8.75 4.77 -3.57
CA THR A 148 7.99 5.98 -3.88
C THR A 148 6.90 5.77 -4.93
N CYS A 149 5.79 6.50 -4.76
CA CYS A 149 4.68 6.50 -5.71
C CYS A 149 5.07 7.15 -7.04
N ARG A 150 4.25 6.94 -8.08
CA ARG A 150 4.48 7.61 -9.36
C ARG A 150 4.14 9.08 -9.21
N PRO A 151 4.92 10.00 -9.78
CA PRO A 151 4.55 11.41 -9.82
C PRO A 151 3.18 11.64 -10.50
N ALA A 152 2.85 10.84 -11.52
CA ALA A 152 1.54 10.90 -12.18
C ALA A 152 0.35 10.58 -11.26
N ASP A 153 0.57 9.85 -10.15
CA ASP A 153 -0.49 9.53 -9.20
C ASP A 153 -0.86 10.73 -8.31
N GLU A 154 -0.04 11.78 -8.27
CA GLU A 154 -0.30 13.01 -7.51
C GLU A 154 -1.55 13.75 -8.01
N ASP A 155 -1.98 13.49 -9.25
CA ASP A 155 -3.23 13.98 -9.85
C ASP A 155 -4.47 13.17 -9.49
N CYS A 156 -4.34 12.12 -8.68
CA CYS A 156 -5.49 11.30 -8.30
C CYS A 156 -6.55 12.17 -7.57
N PRO A 157 -7.79 12.27 -8.10
CA PRO A 157 -8.82 13.15 -7.56
C PRO A 157 -9.33 12.71 -6.19
N VAL A 158 -9.16 11.42 -5.84
CA VAL A 158 -9.48 10.92 -4.50
C VAL A 158 -8.39 11.33 -3.52
N CYS A 159 -7.12 11.06 -3.85
CA CYS A 159 -6.03 11.27 -2.92
C CYS A 159 -5.84 12.75 -2.57
N ARG A 160 -5.96 13.65 -3.55
CA ARG A 160 -5.69 15.08 -3.34
C ARG A 160 -6.60 15.75 -2.31
N GLU A 161 -7.79 15.19 -2.06
CA GLU A 161 -8.78 15.75 -1.13
C GLU A 161 -8.69 15.12 0.28
N LEU A 162 -7.74 14.19 0.51
CA LEU A 162 -7.66 13.48 1.79
C LEU A 162 -7.04 14.31 2.91
N ILE A 163 -6.09 15.20 2.60
CA ILE A 163 -5.43 16.05 3.59
C ILE A 163 -6.29 17.30 3.77
N VAL A 164 -6.76 17.50 5.00
CA VAL A 164 -7.44 18.73 5.40
C VAL A 164 -6.44 19.65 6.08
N ARG A 165 -6.48 20.93 5.72
CA ARG A 165 -5.68 21.98 6.35
C ARG A 165 -6.60 23.02 6.99
N THR A 166 -6.20 23.54 8.14
CA THR A 166 -6.88 24.65 8.83
C THR A 166 -6.72 25.96 8.06
N GLY A 167 -7.45 27.00 8.46
CA GLY A 167 -7.42 28.31 7.77
C GLY A 167 -6.05 29.01 7.75
N ASP A 168 -5.13 28.62 8.63
CA ASP A 168 -3.73 29.07 8.66
C ASP A 168 -2.75 28.13 7.91
N GLY A 169 -3.27 27.09 7.26
CA GLY A 169 -2.49 26.12 6.48
C GLY A 169 -1.89 24.96 7.28
N SER A 170 -2.10 24.92 8.60
CA SER A 170 -1.62 23.81 9.43
C SER A 170 -2.38 22.51 9.13
N PHE A 171 -1.75 21.36 9.41
CA PHE A 171 -2.38 20.05 9.19
C PHE A 171 -3.51 19.82 10.19
N ASP A 172 -4.73 19.63 9.68
CA ASP A 172 -5.90 19.31 10.49
C ASP A 172 -6.01 17.80 10.64
N VAL A 173 -5.54 17.27 11.78
CA VAL A 173 -5.63 15.85 12.09
C VAL A 173 -7.08 15.38 12.08
N ASP A 174 -7.99 16.15 12.69
CA ASP A 174 -9.37 15.72 12.82
C ASP A 174 -10.10 15.77 11.48
N GLY A 175 -9.97 16.87 10.75
CA GLY A 175 -10.52 16.98 9.40
C GLY A 175 -9.97 15.88 8.47
N THR A 176 -8.69 15.56 8.57
CA THR A 176 -8.06 14.50 7.75
C THR A 176 -8.59 13.12 8.12
N VAL A 177 -8.73 12.78 9.41
CA VAL A 177 -9.31 11.50 9.83
C VAL A 177 -10.75 11.37 9.35
N ASP A 178 -11.55 12.44 9.44
CA ASP A 178 -12.94 12.43 8.96
C ASP A 178 -13.02 12.27 7.44
N ALA A 179 -12.11 12.89 6.68
CA ALA A 179 -12.02 12.71 5.23
C ALA A 179 -11.66 11.27 4.84
N LEU A 180 -10.75 10.63 5.59
CA LEU A 180 -10.38 9.22 5.38
C LEU A 180 -11.56 8.29 5.71
N LEU A 181 -12.27 8.52 6.80
CA LEU A 181 -13.47 7.75 7.18
C LEU A 181 -14.56 7.88 6.11
N ALA A 182 -14.88 9.10 5.68
CA ALA A 182 -15.87 9.34 4.62
C ALA A 182 -15.46 8.67 3.29
N GLY A 183 -14.18 8.66 2.95
CA GLY A 183 -13.67 7.96 1.77
C GLY A 183 -13.76 6.44 1.88
N ALA A 184 -13.58 5.88 3.08
CA ALA A 184 -13.76 4.46 3.34
C ALA A 184 -15.24 4.05 3.24
N GLU A 185 -16.15 4.84 3.85
CA GLU A 185 -17.60 4.64 3.76
C GLU A 185 -18.11 4.71 2.30
N ALA A 186 -17.57 5.64 1.51
CA ALA A 186 -17.88 5.78 0.09
C ALA A 186 -17.26 4.69 -0.79
N GLY A 187 -16.41 3.81 -0.25
CA GLY A 187 -15.73 2.74 -0.99
C GLY A 187 -14.63 3.22 -1.94
N VAL A 188 -14.21 4.49 -1.86
CA VAL A 188 -13.08 5.03 -2.64
C VAL A 188 -11.74 4.80 -1.95
N LEU A 189 -11.78 4.43 -0.67
CA LEU A 189 -10.66 3.97 0.14
C LEU A 189 -10.95 2.59 0.74
N ARG A 190 -9.89 1.81 0.96
CA ARG A 190 -9.97 0.52 1.66
C ARG A 190 -8.96 0.48 2.80
N GLU A 191 -9.43 0.31 4.02
CA GLU A 191 -8.56 0.15 5.19
C GLU A 191 -7.70 -1.11 5.12
N SER A 192 -6.46 -0.99 5.60
CA SER A 192 -5.53 -2.10 5.74
C SER A 192 -5.79 -2.82 7.05
N SER A 193 -6.08 -4.12 7.01
CA SER A 193 -6.38 -4.90 8.21
C SER A 193 -5.21 -5.00 9.18
N GLY A 194 -3.97 -4.76 8.73
CA GLY A 194 -2.76 -4.89 9.56
C GLY A 194 -2.33 -3.63 10.30
N ALA A 195 -3.00 -2.49 10.08
CA ALA A 195 -2.72 -1.21 10.73
C ALA A 195 -3.83 -0.87 11.74
N VAL A 196 -3.66 0.24 12.47
CA VAL A 196 -4.73 0.73 13.36
C VAL A 196 -5.92 1.16 12.50
N SER A 197 -7.13 0.75 12.90
CA SER A 197 -8.35 1.18 12.20
C SER A 197 -8.51 2.69 12.30
N LEU A 198 -9.13 3.31 11.29
CA LEU A 198 -9.37 4.76 11.33
C LEU A 198 -10.24 5.17 12.54
N ALA A 199 -11.20 4.33 12.91
CA ALA A 199 -12.07 4.55 14.05
C ALA A 199 -11.32 4.56 15.39
N ASP A 200 -10.25 3.76 15.52
CA ASP A 200 -9.47 3.62 16.76
C ASP A 200 -8.31 4.62 16.87
N LEU A 201 -7.91 5.22 15.75
CA LEU A 201 -6.71 6.06 15.63
C LEU A 201 -6.64 7.18 16.67
N ARG A 202 -7.75 7.90 16.87
CA ARG A 202 -7.84 9.02 17.83
C ARG A 202 -7.77 8.55 19.28
N LEU A 203 -8.53 7.51 19.64
CA LEU A 203 -8.57 6.98 21.00
C LEU A 203 -7.20 6.42 21.41
N LEU A 204 -6.54 5.70 20.50
CA LEU A 204 -5.20 5.18 20.72
C LEU A 204 -4.16 6.29 20.88
N GLN A 205 -4.22 7.33 20.05
CA GLN A 205 -3.33 8.49 20.20
C GLN A 205 -3.53 9.19 21.55
N ALA A 206 -4.79 9.41 21.95
CA ALA A 206 -5.12 10.08 23.21
C ALA A 206 -4.71 9.26 24.45
N SER A 207 -4.67 7.92 24.34
CA SER A 207 -4.22 7.04 25.41
C SER A 207 -2.74 7.19 25.75
N ALA A 208 -1.93 7.69 24.81
CA ALA A 208 -0.46 7.77 24.91
C ALA A 208 0.23 6.43 25.26
N LEU A 209 -0.41 5.28 24.99
CA LEU A 209 0.17 3.95 25.25
C LEU A 209 1.20 3.54 24.19
N MET A 210 1.09 4.08 22.98
CA MET A 210 1.97 3.80 21.83
C MET A 210 2.86 5.02 21.53
N GLU A 211 4.05 4.82 20.97
CA GLU A 211 4.90 5.93 20.51
C GLU A 211 4.41 6.48 19.18
N ARG A 212 3.94 5.59 18.30
CA ARG A 212 3.32 5.88 17.00
C ARG A 212 2.04 5.06 16.80
N VAL A 213 0.98 5.75 16.42
CA VAL A 213 -0.29 5.14 16.01
C VAL A 213 -0.46 5.41 14.53
N GLU A 214 -0.46 4.36 13.70
CA GLU A 214 -0.53 4.51 12.25
C GLU A 214 -1.75 3.78 11.67
N SER A 215 -2.54 4.51 10.89
CA SER A 215 -3.58 3.95 10.03
C SER A 215 -3.15 4.01 8.57
N GLN A 216 -3.56 3.00 7.80
CA GLN A 216 -3.22 2.85 6.39
C GLN A 216 -4.48 2.58 5.55
N VAL A 217 -4.71 3.38 4.52
CA VAL A 217 -5.80 3.18 3.56
C VAL A 217 -5.30 3.11 2.12
N THR A 218 -5.81 2.17 1.34
CA THR A 218 -5.51 2.05 -0.08
C THR A 218 -6.55 2.80 -0.90
N CYS A 219 -6.12 3.71 -1.78
CA CYS A 219 -7.01 4.36 -2.74
C CYS A 219 -7.42 3.36 -3.83
N THR A 220 -8.72 3.23 -4.10
CA THR A 220 -9.22 2.29 -5.13
C THR A 220 -9.00 2.81 -6.55
N ALA A 221 -8.77 4.11 -6.73
CA ALA A 221 -8.55 4.73 -8.03
C ALA A 221 -7.10 4.63 -8.52
N CYS A 222 -6.11 4.94 -7.66
CA CYS A 222 -4.69 4.92 -8.02
C CYS A 222 -3.87 3.80 -7.35
N GLY A 223 -4.44 3.06 -6.39
CA GLY A 223 -3.75 1.97 -5.70
C GLY A 223 -2.73 2.40 -4.64
N ARG A 224 -2.41 3.71 -4.53
CA ARG A 224 -1.51 4.23 -3.48
C ARG A 224 -2.09 3.99 -2.09
N VAL A 225 -1.20 3.75 -1.14
CA VAL A 225 -1.54 3.62 0.27
C VAL A 225 -1.24 4.93 0.98
N ALA A 226 -2.27 5.63 1.44
CA ALA A 226 -2.12 6.78 2.33
C ALA A 226 -1.88 6.27 3.75
N CYS A 227 -0.81 6.74 4.38
CA CYS A 227 -0.41 6.37 5.73
C CYS A 227 -0.44 7.62 6.61
N LEU A 228 -1.34 7.65 7.60
CA LEU A 228 -1.42 8.69 8.62
C LEU A 228 -0.81 8.14 9.91
N THR A 229 0.27 8.76 10.38
CA THR A 229 0.95 8.40 11.63
C THR A 229 0.80 9.53 12.64
N LEU A 230 0.21 9.23 13.79
CA LEU A 230 0.17 10.12 14.93
C LEU A 230 1.25 9.70 15.92
N HIS A 231 2.17 10.61 16.21
CA HIS A 231 3.26 10.38 17.15
C HIS A 231 2.88 10.91 18.54
N ARG A 232 3.40 10.27 19.59
CA ARG A 232 3.15 10.70 20.98
C ARG A 232 3.74 12.07 21.26
N ASP A 233 5.01 12.27 20.89
CA ASP A 233 5.82 13.41 21.29
C ASP A 233 6.31 14.26 20.09
N SER A 234 5.76 14.06 18.89
CA SER A 234 6.12 14.82 17.69
C SER A 234 4.93 15.10 16.79
N SER A 235 5.13 15.97 15.80
CA SER A 235 4.10 16.28 14.80
C SER A 235 3.63 15.02 14.06
N PRO A 236 2.36 14.98 13.62
CA PRO A 236 1.85 13.90 12.79
C PRO A 236 2.59 13.86 11.45
N THR A 237 2.56 12.69 10.80
CA THR A 237 3.02 12.54 9.43
C THR A 237 1.95 11.91 8.56
N PHE A 238 1.88 12.36 7.31
CA PHE A 238 0.97 11.83 6.30
C PHE A 238 1.74 11.64 4.99
N GLY A 239 1.73 10.43 4.45
CA GLY A 239 2.46 10.11 3.22
C GLY A 239 1.73 9.12 2.34
N TYR A 240 1.97 9.20 1.03
CA TYR A 240 1.54 8.19 0.07
C TYR A 240 2.68 7.23 -0.23
N HIS A 241 2.39 5.94 -0.24
CA HIS A 241 3.38 4.89 -0.48
C HIS A 241 2.84 3.83 -1.44
N PRO A 242 3.73 3.19 -2.25
CA PRO A 242 3.44 1.91 -2.88
C PRO A 242 3.00 0.87 -1.84
N LEU A 243 2.24 -0.15 -2.26
CA LEU A 243 1.72 -1.16 -1.33
C LEU A 243 2.85 -1.88 -0.58
N ASP A 244 3.91 -2.27 -1.30
CA ASP A 244 5.05 -2.98 -0.72
C ASP A 244 5.84 -2.11 0.27
N ALA A 245 5.92 -0.80 0.03
CA ALA A 245 6.55 0.15 0.95
C ALA A 245 5.69 0.34 2.21
N ALA A 246 4.38 0.56 2.05
CA ALA A 246 3.44 0.67 3.17
C ALA A 246 3.41 -0.60 4.03
N MET A 247 3.51 -1.78 3.39
CA MET A 247 3.60 -3.05 4.09
C MET A 247 4.87 -3.21 4.92
N ARG A 248 5.97 -2.54 4.57
CA ARG A 248 7.23 -2.59 5.34
C ARG A 248 7.31 -1.55 6.45
N ARG A 249 6.34 -0.63 6.53
CA ARG A 249 6.31 0.39 7.59
C ARG A 249 6.22 -0.28 8.97
N PRO A 250 6.98 0.22 9.97
CA PRO A 250 6.95 -0.32 11.32
C PRO A 250 5.60 -0.02 11.97
N LEU A 251 4.97 -1.03 12.55
CA LEU A 251 3.70 -0.94 13.25
C LEU A 251 3.89 -1.51 14.66
N GLU A 252 3.53 -0.73 15.67
CA GLU A 252 3.53 -1.17 17.06
C GLU A 252 2.41 -2.17 17.35
N ALA A 253 2.60 -2.96 18.41
CA ALA A 253 1.53 -3.80 18.91
C ALA A 253 0.45 -2.90 19.54
N ILE A 254 -0.80 -3.09 19.13
CA ILE A 254 -1.94 -2.36 19.69
C ILE A 254 -2.22 -2.91 21.10
N PRO A 255 -2.23 -2.08 22.15
CA PRO A 255 -2.58 -2.52 23.51
C PRO A 255 -4.01 -3.07 23.58
N PRO A 256 -4.35 -3.87 24.60
CA PRO A 256 -5.72 -4.32 24.83
C PRO A 256 -6.71 -3.14 24.85
N VAL A 257 -7.87 -3.32 24.22
CA VAL A 257 -8.90 -2.26 24.09
C VAL A 257 -9.39 -1.75 25.43
N GLU A 258 -9.32 -2.56 26.49
CA GLU A 258 -9.69 -2.18 27.85
C GLU A 258 -8.79 -1.07 28.44
N GLU A 259 -7.60 -0.86 27.87
CA GLU A 259 -6.64 0.15 28.32
C GLU A 259 -6.85 1.52 27.66
N TRP A 260 -7.52 1.60 26.52
CA TRP A 260 -7.64 2.85 25.72
C TRP A 260 -9.04 3.13 25.16
N GLY A 261 -9.88 2.12 24.99
CA GLY A 261 -11.21 2.26 24.40
C GLY A 261 -12.19 2.91 25.37
N ASP A 262 -13.18 3.62 24.83
CA ASP A 262 -14.34 4.04 25.61
C ASP A 262 -15.31 2.87 25.87
N ALA A 263 -16.35 3.09 26.68
CA ALA A 263 -17.30 2.05 27.04
C ALA A 263 -18.03 1.43 25.82
N ALA A 264 -18.30 2.21 24.79
CA ALA A 264 -18.96 1.73 23.58
C ALA A 264 -18.00 0.85 22.77
N ARG A 265 -16.75 1.31 22.59
CA ARG A 265 -15.72 0.58 21.85
C ARG A 265 -15.29 -0.70 22.54
N ILE A 266 -15.18 -0.70 23.87
CA ILE A 266 -14.92 -1.90 24.67
C ILE A 266 -16.07 -2.91 24.52
N ALA A 267 -17.32 -2.44 24.52
CA ALA A 267 -18.48 -3.31 24.31
C ALA A 267 -18.46 -3.93 22.90
N GLU A 268 -18.19 -3.13 21.87
CA GLU A 268 -18.04 -3.62 20.49
C GLU A 268 -16.91 -4.65 20.37
N ALA A 269 -15.75 -4.40 20.97
CA ALA A 269 -14.63 -5.33 20.94
C ALA A 269 -14.93 -6.65 21.66
N ARG A 270 -15.77 -6.63 22.71
CA ARG A 270 -16.24 -7.84 23.40
C ARG A 270 -17.14 -8.69 22.51
N ASP A 271 -17.93 -8.07 21.64
CA ASP A 271 -18.83 -8.75 20.70
C ASP A 271 -18.13 -9.20 19.41
N ALA A 272 -16.95 -8.62 19.10
CA ALA A 272 -16.15 -8.98 17.94
C ALA A 272 -15.43 -10.34 18.10
N MET A 273 -15.01 -10.92 16.97
CA MET A 273 -14.08 -12.06 16.99
C MET A 273 -12.73 -11.65 17.59
N ARG A 274 -12.26 -12.40 18.59
CA ARG A 274 -10.96 -12.20 19.23
C ARG A 274 -10.01 -13.33 18.89
N TYR A 275 -8.73 -12.99 18.68
CA TYR A 275 -7.66 -13.98 18.60
C TYR A 275 -7.53 -14.74 19.93
N VAL A 276 -7.34 -16.06 19.86
CA VAL A 276 -7.06 -16.92 21.02
C VAL A 276 -5.67 -17.56 20.90
N ASP A 277 -5.42 -18.28 19.82
CA ASP A 277 -4.13 -18.96 19.59
C ASP A 277 -3.89 -19.23 18.10
N HIS A 278 -2.68 -19.61 17.71
CA HIS A 278 -2.39 -20.11 16.35
C HIS A 278 -1.17 -21.03 16.31
N GLU A 279 -1.13 -21.85 15.26
CA GLU A 279 0.08 -22.54 14.82
C GLU A 279 0.61 -21.87 13.54
N PRO A 280 1.83 -21.32 13.53
CA PRO A 280 2.37 -20.58 12.40
C PRO A 280 2.29 -21.35 11.08
N GLY A 281 1.63 -20.75 10.08
CA GLY A 281 1.47 -21.35 8.76
C GLY A 281 0.44 -22.47 8.66
N SER A 282 -0.26 -22.82 9.76
CA SER A 282 -1.24 -23.92 9.77
C SER A 282 -2.66 -23.45 10.10
N TRP A 283 -2.92 -22.96 11.31
CA TRP A 283 -4.28 -22.63 11.75
C TRP A 283 -4.30 -21.44 12.72
N PHE A 284 -5.42 -20.71 12.75
CA PHE A 284 -5.76 -19.71 13.75
C PHE A 284 -7.01 -20.11 14.52
N LEU A 285 -7.01 -19.92 15.83
CA LEU A 285 -8.16 -20.07 16.70
C LEU A 285 -8.64 -18.67 17.10
N VAL A 286 -9.92 -18.41 16.85
CA VAL A 286 -10.61 -17.18 17.27
C VAL A 286 -11.85 -17.52 18.08
N GLU A 287 -12.28 -16.61 18.93
CA GLU A 287 -13.48 -16.76 19.76
C GLU A 287 -14.43 -15.59 19.53
N GLN A 288 -15.73 -15.86 19.58
CA GLN A 288 -16.75 -14.82 19.62
C GLN A 288 -17.87 -15.25 20.57
N GLN A 289 -18.16 -14.43 21.58
CA GLN A 289 -19.26 -14.67 22.53
C GLN A 289 -19.25 -16.09 23.15
N GLY A 290 -18.05 -16.65 23.39
CA GLY A 290 -17.87 -17.99 23.96
C GLY A 290 -17.85 -19.14 22.95
N ASP A 291 -18.17 -18.90 21.67
CA ASP A 291 -18.00 -19.87 20.60
C ASP A 291 -16.58 -19.80 20.03
N LEU A 292 -15.96 -20.97 19.81
CA LEU A 292 -14.62 -21.10 19.24
C LEU A 292 -14.70 -21.45 17.75
N TYR A 293 -13.88 -20.78 16.96
CA TYR A 293 -13.77 -20.96 15.52
C TYR A 293 -12.32 -21.25 15.13
N LEU A 294 -12.12 -22.26 14.31
CA LEU A 294 -10.82 -22.65 13.78
C LEU A 294 -10.75 -22.29 12.30
N ASP A 295 -9.83 -21.40 11.93
CA ASP A 295 -9.46 -21.10 10.54
C ASP A 295 -8.21 -21.91 10.18
N SER A 296 -8.42 -23.03 9.48
CA SER A 296 -7.34 -23.96 9.12
C SER A 296 -6.98 -23.83 7.65
N ARG A 297 -5.70 -23.67 7.34
CA ARG A 297 -5.21 -23.73 5.95
C ARG A 297 -5.32 -25.15 5.41
N TYR A 298 -5.60 -25.27 4.11
CA TYR A 298 -5.58 -26.53 3.40
C TYR A 298 -5.06 -26.37 1.97
N THR A 299 -4.49 -27.44 1.43
CA THR A 299 -3.94 -27.49 0.07
C THR A 299 -5.01 -27.98 -0.91
N ILE A 300 -5.33 -27.18 -1.92
CA ILE A 300 -6.19 -27.61 -3.05
C ILE A 300 -5.33 -28.37 -4.07
N THR A 301 -4.21 -27.75 -4.47
CA THR A 301 -3.20 -28.35 -5.36
C THR A 301 -1.80 -27.91 -4.93
N SER A 302 -0.75 -28.47 -5.53
CA SER A 302 0.63 -28.00 -5.30
C SER A 302 0.87 -26.52 -5.62
N MET A 303 -0.07 -25.85 -6.30
CA MET A 303 0.01 -24.43 -6.66
C MET A 303 -1.11 -23.57 -6.07
N ALA A 304 -2.04 -24.16 -5.29
CA ALA A 304 -3.18 -23.44 -4.75
C ALA A 304 -3.48 -23.90 -3.32
N GLU A 305 -3.51 -22.94 -2.41
CA GLU A 305 -3.91 -23.09 -1.01
C GLU A 305 -5.16 -22.25 -0.71
N ASP A 306 -5.91 -22.67 0.29
CA ASP A 306 -7.09 -21.96 0.78
C ASP A 306 -7.25 -22.20 2.29
N SER A 307 -8.32 -21.69 2.89
CA SER A 307 -8.61 -21.80 4.33
C SER A 307 -10.05 -22.26 4.58
N CYS A 308 -10.23 -23.08 5.60
CA CYS A 308 -11.51 -23.61 6.03
C CYS A 308 -11.80 -23.06 7.43
N LEU A 309 -12.81 -22.20 7.53
CA LEU A 309 -13.29 -21.69 8.80
C LEU A 309 -14.41 -22.58 9.30
N ILE A 310 -14.25 -23.19 10.46
CA ILE A 310 -15.30 -23.98 11.10
C ILE A 310 -15.56 -23.45 12.51
N ARG A 311 -16.81 -23.51 12.95
CA ARG A 311 -17.12 -23.45 14.38
C ARG A 311 -16.83 -24.82 15.00
N LEU A 312 -16.11 -24.83 16.11
CA LEU A 312 -15.85 -26.05 16.86
C LEU A 312 -17.16 -26.57 17.46
N ASP A 313 -17.41 -27.87 17.29
CA ASP A 313 -18.52 -28.51 18.00
C ASP A 313 -18.17 -28.80 19.47
N GLU A 314 -19.14 -29.30 20.23
CA GLU A 314 -18.94 -29.57 21.65
C GLU A 314 -17.80 -30.56 21.93
N ALA A 315 -17.65 -31.59 21.10
CA ALA A 315 -16.61 -32.59 21.27
C ALA A 315 -15.23 -32.00 20.96
N GLU A 316 -15.12 -31.23 19.87
CA GLU A 316 -13.88 -30.55 19.47
C GLU A 316 -13.47 -29.48 20.51
N ARG A 317 -14.43 -28.75 21.09
CA ARG A 317 -14.17 -27.80 22.18
C ARG A 317 -13.68 -28.52 23.44
N GLN A 318 -14.33 -29.61 23.84
CA GLN A 318 -13.91 -30.39 24.99
C GLN A 318 -12.51 -30.99 24.78
N GLU A 319 -12.23 -31.51 23.59
CA GLU A 319 -10.91 -32.04 23.22
C GLU A 319 -9.83 -30.94 23.26
N TYR A 320 -10.16 -29.71 22.85
CA TYR A 320 -9.27 -28.56 23.03
C TYR A 320 -9.03 -28.21 24.51
N HIS A 321 -10.07 -28.24 25.35
CA HIS A 321 -9.89 -27.98 26.78
C HIS A 321 -9.06 -29.05 27.50
N GLU A 322 -9.14 -30.32 27.06
CA GLU A 322 -8.40 -31.43 27.67
C GLU A 322 -6.98 -31.59 27.12
N ALA A 323 -6.80 -31.52 25.80
CA ALA A 323 -5.54 -31.80 25.12
C ALA A 323 -4.81 -30.55 24.58
N GLY A 324 -5.43 -29.37 24.65
CA GLY A 324 -4.83 -28.11 24.24
C GLY A 324 -4.55 -28.02 22.74
N ARG A 325 -3.43 -27.38 22.38
CA ARG A 325 -3.06 -27.07 20.98
C ARG A 325 -2.91 -28.29 20.07
N ASP A 326 -2.56 -29.45 20.64
CA ASP A 326 -2.29 -30.66 19.86
C ASP A 326 -3.55 -31.20 19.21
N SER A 327 -4.72 -31.08 19.87
CA SER A 327 -5.99 -31.50 19.29
C SER A 327 -6.41 -30.62 18.12
N LEU A 328 -6.20 -29.30 18.22
CA LEU A 328 -6.44 -28.36 17.11
C LEU A 328 -5.51 -28.63 15.92
N THR A 329 -4.25 -28.96 16.20
CA THR A 329 -3.29 -29.35 15.15
C THR A 329 -3.72 -30.65 14.47
N GLY A 330 -4.18 -31.63 15.25
CA GLY A 330 -4.76 -32.86 14.71
C GLY A 330 -5.99 -32.58 13.84
N LEU A 331 -6.92 -31.73 14.31
CA LEU A 331 -8.11 -31.33 13.57
C LEU A 331 -7.76 -30.60 12.27
N ALA A 332 -6.83 -29.64 12.30
CA ALA A 332 -6.34 -28.94 11.12
C ALA A 332 -5.77 -29.91 10.06
N GLN A 333 -4.99 -30.92 10.49
CA GLN A 333 -4.48 -31.95 9.58
C GLN A 333 -5.61 -32.81 8.98
N ARG A 334 -6.68 -33.12 9.73
CA ARG A 334 -7.84 -33.81 9.18
C ARG A 334 -8.56 -32.97 8.14
N ILE A 335 -8.73 -31.67 8.41
CA ILE A 335 -9.32 -30.70 7.48
C ILE A 335 -8.52 -30.70 6.18
N ASP A 336 -7.20 -30.47 6.26
CA ASP A 336 -6.31 -30.44 5.09
C ASP A 336 -6.40 -31.71 4.24
N ARG A 337 -6.23 -32.88 4.87
CA ARG A 337 -6.27 -34.18 4.18
C ARG A 337 -7.61 -34.48 3.53
N SER A 338 -8.71 -34.02 4.10
CA SER A 338 -10.05 -34.27 3.57
C SER A 338 -10.34 -33.45 2.31
N GLY A 339 -9.67 -32.31 2.12
CA GLY A 339 -9.96 -31.36 1.06
C GLY A 339 -11.36 -30.75 1.16
N PRO A 340 -11.59 -29.72 2.01
CA PRO A 340 -12.91 -29.12 2.25
C PRO A 340 -13.57 -28.51 1.00
N HIS A 341 -12.80 -28.28 -0.06
CA HIS A 341 -13.31 -27.88 -1.38
C HIS A 341 -14.13 -28.97 -2.09
N ARG A 342 -14.12 -30.22 -1.60
CA ARG A 342 -14.84 -31.36 -2.18
C ARG A 342 -16.09 -31.69 -1.37
N GLU A 343 -17.20 -31.97 -2.03
CA GLU A 343 -18.48 -32.23 -1.36
C GLU A 343 -18.45 -33.46 -0.43
N GLU A 344 -17.56 -34.43 -0.68
CA GLU A 344 -17.40 -35.63 0.14
C GLU A 344 -16.67 -35.37 1.46
N SER A 345 -16.01 -34.22 1.60
CA SER A 345 -15.33 -33.87 2.85
C SER A 345 -16.36 -33.62 3.96
N PRO A 346 -16.17 -34.19 5.17
CA PRO A 346 -17.02 -33.89 6.31
C PRO A 346 -16.95 -32.42 6.74
N PHE A 347 -15.93 -31.67 6.27
CA PHE A 347 -15.76 -30.26 6.56
C PHE A 347 -16.32 -29.34 5.46
N HIS A 348 -16.76 -29.89 4.31
CA HIS A 348 -17.26 -29.08 3.19
C HIS A 348 -18.41 -28.17 3.62
N ARG A 349 -19.48 -28.75 4.17
CA ARG A 349 -20.65 -28.00 4.64
C ARG A 349 -20.40 -27.19 5.92
N ARG A 350 -19.32 -27.49 6.64
CA ARG A 350 -18.91 -26.77 7.84
C ARG A 350 -18.08 -25.54 7.53
N ASN A 351 -17.57 -25.41 6.30
CA ASN A 351 -16.71 -24.30 5.90
C ASN A 351 -17.54 -23.02 5.76
N LEU A 352 -17.54 -22.21 6.82
CA LEU A 352 -18.29 -20.95 6.94
C LEU A 352 -17.85 -19.89 5.93
N ARG A 353 -16.69 -20.05 5.27
CA ARG A 353 -16.26 -19.15 4.18
C ARG A 353 -17.03 -19.38 2.88
N HIS A 354 -17.47 -20.61 2.63
CA HIS A 354 -18.24 -20.97 1.43
C HIS A 354 -19.73 -21.21 1.72
N HIS A 355 -20.03 -21.66 2.93
CA HIS A 355 -21.39 -21.97 3.40
C HIS A 355 -21.67 -21.20 4.69
N PRO A 356 -21.86 -19.87 4.60
CA PRO A 356 -22.07 -19.04 5.78
C PRO A 356 -23.41 -19.32 6.44
N ASP A 357 -23.40 -19.50 7.76
CA ASP A 357 -24.63 -19.58 8.55
C ASP A 357 -25.38 -18.23 8.48
N GLY A 358 -26.65 -18.26 8.04
CA GLY A 358 -27.50 -17.08 8.00
C GLY A 358 -27.06 -15.97 7.02
N GLY A 359 -26.17 -16.27 6.07
CA GLY A 359 -25.66 -15.29 5.10
C GLY A 359 -24.60 -14.32 5.63
N ARG A 360 -24.04 -14.59 6.82
CA ARG A 360 -23.01 -13.76 7.47
C ARG A 360 -21.63 -13.97 6.84
N GLU A 361 -20.92 -12.90 6.52
CA GLU A 361 -19.57 -12.97 5.94
C GLU A 361 -18.48 -12.94 7.02
N TYR A 362 -18.00 -14.11 7.42
CA TYR A 362 -16.96 -14.24 8.46
C TYR A 362 -15.55 -13.82 8.02
N SER A 363 -15.31 -13.67 6.72
CA SER A 363 -13.98 -13.46 6.18
C SER A 363 -13.32 -12.16 6.66
N ALA A 364 -14.09 -11.07 6.74
CA ALA A 364 -13.61 -9.80 7.23
C ALA A 364 -13.33 -9.85 8.73
N GLU A 365 -14.23 -10.45 9.51
CA GLU A 365 -14.12 -10.57 10.96
C GLU A 365 -12.90 -11.39 11.39
N VAL A 366 -12.69 -12.57 10.79
CA VAL A 366 -11.51 -13.39 11.08
C VAL A 366 -10.22 -12.68 10.68
N ARG A 367 -10.19 -12.02 9.51
CA ARG A 367 -9.00 -11.26 9.08
C ARG A 367 -8.67 -10.13 10.05
N ALA A 368 -9.66 -9.40 10.54
CA ALA A 368 -9.47 -8.37 11.55
C ALA A 368 -8.93 -8.97 12.85
N ALA A 369 -9.53 -10.06 13.33
CA ALA A 369 -9.14 -10.72 14.58
C ALA A 369 -7.68 -11.21 14.57
N ILE A 370 -7.19 -11.73 13.45
CA ILE A 370 -5.84 -12.34 13.37
C ILE A 370 -4.77 -11.38 12.85
N ALA A 371 -5.12 -10.16 12.42
CA ALA A 371 -4.22 -9.30 11.67
C ALA A 371 -2.88 -9.04 12.38
N GLY A 372 -2.93 -8.78 13.68
CA GLY A 372 -1.76 -8.55 14.54
C GLY A 372 -0.93 -9.80 14.87
N HIS A 373 -1.40 -10.99 14.53
CA HIS A 373 -0.78 -12.28 14.87
C HIS A 373 -0.17 -13.00 13.67
N THR A 374 -0.29 -12.42 12.48
CA THR A 374 0.36 -12.93 11.27
C THR A 374 1.88 -12.81 11.36
N TRP A 375 2.60 -13.64 10.58
CA TRP A 375 4.06 -13.55 10.50
C TRP A 375 4.55 -12.15 10.08
N LEU A 376 3.85 -11.52 9.13
CA LEU A 376 4.17 -10.17 8.68
C LEU A 376 4.01 -9.15 9.81
N ALA A 377 2.90 -9.20 10.56
CA ALA A 377 2.68 -8.31 11.69
C ALA A 377 3.78 -8.45 12.75
N ARG A 378 4.21 -9.68 13.07
CA ARG A 378 5.35 -9.92 13.97
C ARG A 378 6.65 -9.30 13.47
N GLN A 379 6.92 -9.36 12.15
CA GLN A 379 8.09 -8.70 11.58
C GLN A 379 8.02 -7.17 11.72
N LYS A 380 6.86 -6.57 11.47
CA LYS A 380 6.67 -5.13 11.63
C LYS A 380 6.86 -4.66 13.06
N GLN A 381 6.36 -5.42 14.03
CA GLN A 381 6.54 -5.14 15.46
C GLN A 381 8.02 -5.25 15.86
N ALA A 382 8.73 -6.28 15.40
CA ALA A 382 10.16 -6.41 15.65
C ALA A 382 10.98 -5.25 15.02
N ALA A 383 10.59 -4.78 13.84
CA ALA A 383 11.20 -3.61 13.20
C ALA A 383 10.93 -2.33 13.99
N ALA A 384 9.70 -2.12 14.47
CA ALA A 384 9.33 -0.98 15.31
C ALA A 384 10.16 -0.93 16.61
N GLN A 385 10.29 -2.06 17.31
CA GLN A 385 11.09 -2.15 18.54
C GLN A 385 12.58 -1.82 18.32
N ARG A 386 13.15 -2.24 17.18
CA ARG A 386 14.54 -1.89 16.82
C ARG A 386 14.70 -0.40 16.55
N ALA A 387 13.75 0.22 15.84
CA ALA A 387 13.77 1.65 15.58
C ALA A 387 13.69 2.45 16.89
N HIS A 388 12.81 2.05 17.81
CA HIS A 388 12.72 2.65 19.15
C HIS A 388 14.05 2.58 19.92
N THR A 389 14.68 1.41 19.93
CA THR A 389 15.96 1.20 20.64
C THR A 389 17.12 1.98 20.02
N ALA A 390 17.06 2.32 18.73
CA ALA A 390 18.10 3.09 18.06
C ALA A 390 17.95 4.62 18.25
N SER A 391 16.74 5.08 18.59
CA SER A 391 16.43 6.50 18.83
C SER A 391 16.53 6.91 20.31
N ALA A 392 16.55 5.94 21.23
CA ALA A 392 16.79 6.12 22.66
C ALA A 392 18.28 6.02 23.00
#